data_AF-A0A816P4R5-F1
#
_entry.id   AF-A0A816P4R5-F1
#
_cell.length_a   1.000
_cell.length_b   1.000
_cell.length_c   1.000
_cell.angle_alpha   90.00
_cell.angle_beta   90.00
_cell.angle_gamma   90.00
#
_symmetry.space_group_name_H-M   'P 1'
#
loop_
_entity.id
_entity.type
_entity.pdbx_description
1 polymer ?
#
loop_
_entity_poly.entity_id
_entity_poly.type
_entity_poly.pdbx_seq_one_letter_code
_entity_poly.pdbx_strand_id
1 'polypeptide(L)'
;MQFRLIHFWEARKNVKGGPGILLGIEMLMIDEEGTLAQGFIGQNRRAQYEKELRRGSIYTLTNYYASNSKVMYHVADQRLVICISHASALSKVDGDIEGILTERFRIHSFSEFEANCDLRGDLHDVVGHLKLVDDQPLHQRPVLCTKDDPTSRRVMVHLQLKE
;
A
#
# COMPACT_ATOMS: atom_id res chain seq x y z
N MET A 1 -19.26 4.73 3.25
CA MET A 1 -18.08 5.36 2.62
C MET A 1 -17.86 4.73 1.27
N GLN A 2 -17.64 5.53 0.24
CA GLN A 2 -17.16 5.05 -1.05
C GLN A 2 -15.65 5.30 -1.14
N PHE A 3 -14.93 4.36 -1.72
CA PHE A 3 -13.47 4.47 -1.87
C PHE A 3 -12.99 3.67 -3.08
N ARG A 4 -11.86 4.09 -3.67
CA ARG A 4 -11.10 3.28 -4.62
C ARG A 4 -10.04 2.47 -3.89
N LEU A 5 -9.96 1.19 -4.22
CA LEU A 5 -8.94 0.28 -3.69
C LEU A 5 -7.62 0.47 -4.43
N ILE A 6 -6.68 1.23 -3.87
CA ILE A 6 -5.37 1.50 -4.46
C ILE A 6 -4.50 0.24 -4.48
N HIS A 7 -4.44 -0.48 -3.36
CA HIS A 7 -3.69 -1.72 -3.26
C HIS A 7 -4.18 -2.57 -2.10
N PHE A 8 -3.83 -3.85 -2.08
CA PHE A 8 -4.06 -4.73 -0.95
C PHE A 8 -3.00 -5.84 -0.93
N TRP A 9 -2.67 -6.32 0.25
CA TRP A 9 -1.66 -7.36 0.46
C TRP A 9 -1.99 -8.22 1.68
N GLU A 10 -1.35 -9.38 1.75
CA GLU A 10 -1.45 -10.24 2.92
C GLU A 10 -0.75 -9.59 4.13
N ALA A 11 -1.52 -9.33 5.18
CA ALA A 11 -0.98 -8.90 6.45
C ALA A 11 -0.42 -10.12 7.19
N ARG A 12 0.88 -10.17 7.40
CA ARG A 12 1.56 -11.30 8.07
C ARG A 12 2.30 -10.84 9.31
N LYS A 13 2.32 -11.69 10.34
CA LYS A 13 3.17 -11.56 11.53
C LYS A 13 4.36 -12.50 11.39
N ASN A 14 5.57 -11.95 11.38
CA ASN A 14 6.78 -12.75 11.40
C ASN A 14 7.00 -13.34 12.80
N VAL A 15 7.29 -14.63 12.86
CA VAL A 15 7.61 -15.34 14.10
C VAL A 15 9.05 -15.81 14.00
N LYS A 16 9.90 -15.45 14.99
CA LYS A 16 11.30 -15.89 14.99
C LYS A 16 11.37 -17.42 15.06
N GLY A 17 12.04 -18.04 14.09
CA GLY A 17 12.24 -19.50 14.05
C GLY A 17 11.00 -20.31 13.69
N GLY A 18 9.93 -19.69 13.19
CA GLY A 18 8.70 -20.38 12.81
C GLY A 18 8.06 -19.81 11.53
N PRO A 19 7.03 -20.47 10.99
CA PRO A 19 6.30 -19.96 9.84
C PRO A 19 5.57 -18.65 10.19
N GLY A 20 5.57 -17.70 9.26
CA GLY A 20 4.82 -16.45 9.41
C GLY A 20 3.32 -16.71 9.53
N ILE A 21 2.64 -15.99 10.43
CA ILE A 21 1.21 -16.12 10.67
C ILE A 21 0.46 -15.12 9.78
N LEU A 22 -0.47 -15.61 8.96
CA LEU A 22 -1.39 -14.74 8.21
C LEU A 22 -2.41 -14.12 9.17
N LEU A 23 -2.46 -12.79 9.24
CA LEU A 23 -3.40 -12.06 10.07
C LEU A 23 -4.68 -11.66 9.30
N GLY A 24 -4.57 -11.49 7.99
CA GLY A 24 -5.65 -10.97 7.16
C GLY A 24 -5.16 -10.30 5.89
N ILE A 25 -5.97 -9.37 5.38
CA ILE A 25 -5.66 -8.51 4.24
C ILE A 25 -5.58 -7.07 4.73
N GLU A 26 -4.46 -6.40 4.45
CA GLU A 26 -4.34 -4.95 4.56
C GLU A 26 -4.69 -4.32 3.21
N MET A 27 -5.36 -3.17 3.26
CA MET A 27 -5.83 -2.43 2.11
C MET A 27 -5.30 -1.00 2.19
N LEU A 28 -4.96 -0.42 1.05
CA LEU A 28 -4.75 1.01 0.87
C LEU A 28 -5.89 1.55 0.03
N MET A 29 -6.59 2.54 0.55
CA MET A 29 -7.85 3.05 0.02
C MET A 29 -7.76 4.57 -0.12
N ILE A 30 -8.45 5.13 -1.10
CA ILE A 30 -8.67 6.57 -1.23
C ILE A 30 -10.16 6.86 -1.34
N ASP A 31 -10.67 7.72 -0.47
CA ASP A 31 -12.09 8.09 -0.47
C ASP A 31 -12.39 9.26 -1.43
N GLU A 32 -13.66 9.66 -1.45
CA GLU A 32 -14.17 10.77 -2.27
C GLU A 32 -13.61 12.14 -1.86
N GLU A 33 -13.08 12.29 -0.65
CA GLU A 33 -12.39 13.50 -0.20
C GLU A 33 -10.90 13.49 -0.60
N GLY A 34 -10.44 12.41 -1.22
CA GLY A 34 -9.05 12.20 -1.58
C GLY A 34 -8.17 11.78 -0.40
N THR A 35 -8.76 11.37 0.73
CA THR A 35 -8.03 10.93 1.92
C THR A 35 -7.55 9.50 1.74
N LEU A 36 -6.24 9.28 1.90
CA LEU A 36 -5.66 7.95 1.96
C LEU A 36 -5.92 7.34 3.34
N ALA A 37 -6.44 6.12 3.36
CA ALA A 37 -6.70 5.36 4.57
C ALA A 37 -6.26 3.90 4.42
N GLN A 38 -5.80 3.32 5.54
CA GLN A 38 -5.59 1.89 5.62
C GLN A 38 -6.89 1.17 5.97
N GLY A 39 -7.12 0.04 5.31
CA GLY A 39 -8.20 -0.89 5.62
C GLY A 39 -7.68 -2.24 6.10
N PHE A 40 -8.47 -2.98 6.87
CA PHE A 40 -8.10 -4.32 7.32
C PHE A 40 -9.29 -5.28 7.32
N ILE A 41 -9.07 -6.45 6.71
CA ILE A 41 -9.96 -7.61 6.75
C ILE A 41 -9.24 -8.72 7.51
N GLY A 42 -9.76 -9.09 8.68
CA GLY A 42 -9.18 -10.19 9.47
C GLY A 42 -9.26 -11.55 8.76
N GLN A 43 -8.32 -12.44 9.06
CA GLN A 43 -8.19 -13.78 8.45
C GLN A 43 -9.51 -14.55 8.36
N ASN A 44 -10.32 -14.52 9.43
CA ASN A 44 -11.61 -15.23 9.51
C ASN A 44 -12.63 -14.77 8.45
N ARG A 45 -12.45 -13.59 7.87
CA ARG A 45 -13.33 -13.02 6.82
C ARG A 45 -12.66 -12.98 5.45
N ARG A 46 -11.41 -13.42 5.34
CA ARG A 46 -10.64 -13.35 4.09
C ARG A 46 -11.37 -14.02 2.92
N ALA A 47 -11.87 -15.24 3.14
CA ALA A 47 -12.55 -16.02 2.12
C ALA A 47 -13.79 -15.34 1.53
N GLN A 48 -14.46 -14.49 2.31
CA GLN A 48 -15.65 -13.75 1.88
C GLN A 48 -15.31 -12.62 0.91
N TYR A 49 -14.19 -11.92 1.13
CA TYR A 49 -13.90 -10.66 0.44
C TYR A 49 -12.76 -10.76 -0.57
N GLU A 50 -11.76 -11.60 -0.33
CA GLU A 50 -10.51 -11.63 -1.10
C GLU A 50 -10.73 -11.79 -2.60
N LYS A 51 -11.68 -12.65 -3.01
CA LYS A 51 -11.98 -12.91 -4.42
C LYS A 51 -12.65 -11.72 -5.12
N GLU A 52 -13.31 -10.86 -4.36
CA GLU A 52 -14.03 -9.69 -4.86
C GLU A 52 -13.15 -8.45 -4.93
N LEU A 53 -12.01 -8.44 -4.21
CA LEU A 53 -11.08 -7.31 -4.21
C LEU A 53 -10.33 -7.20 -5.53
N ARG A 54 -10.40 -6.02 -6.14
CA ARG A 54 -9.74 -5.68 -7.39
C ARG A 54 -9.11 -4.30 -7.26
N ARG A 55 -7.79 -4.23 -7.45
CA ARG A 55 -7.06 -2.96 -7.48
C ARG A 55 -7.67 -2.02 -8.52
N GLY A 56 -7.78 -0.74 -8.17
CA GLY A 56 -8.38 0.32 -8.98
C GLY A 56 -9.90 0.33 -9.00
N SER A 57 -10.58 -0.70 -8.47
CA SER A 57 -12.05 -0.72 -8.39
C SER A 57 -12.56 0.12 -7.22
N ILE A 58 -13.76 0.64 -7.38
CA ILE A 58 -14.48 1.40 -6.35
C ILE A 58 -15.42 0.48 -5.58
N TYR A 59 -15.52 0.71 -4.28
CA TYR A 59 -16.38 -0.04 -3.38
C TYR A 59 -17.19 0.90 -2.48
N THR A 60 -18.38 0.44 -2.11
CA THR A 60 -19.15 0.99 -1.01
C THR A 60 -18.96 0.12 0.22
N LEU A 61 -18.55 0.72 1.32
CA LEU A 61 -18.40 0.07 2.63
C LEU A 61 -19.32 0.72 3.66
N THR A 62 -20.07 -0.12 4.37
CA THR A 62 -20.96 0.26 5.47
C THR A 62 -20.65 -0.53 6.73
N ASN A 63 -21.11 -0.04 7.89
CA ASN A 63 -20.97 -0.69 9.19
C ASN A 63 -19.52 -1.09 9.52
N TYR A 64 -18.58 -0.22 9.19
CA TYR A 64 -17.17 -0.36 9.55
C TYR A 64 -16.89 0.40 10.85
N TYR A 65 -15.73 0.13 11.45
CA TYR A 65 -15.22 0.88 12.58
C TYR A 65 -13.75 1.21 12.35
N ALA A 66 -13.22 2.18 13.09
CA ALA A 66 -11.80 2.51 13.06
C ALA A 66 -11.09 1.96 14.30
N SER A 67 -9.84 1.53 14.13
CA SER A 67 -8.93 1.21 15.22
C SER A 67 -7.59 1.91 15.00
N ASN A 68 -6.76 2.02 16.03
CA ASN A 68 -5.41 2.55 15.87
C ASN A 68 -4.60 1.72 14.86
N SER A 69 -3.85 2.40 14.00
CA SER A 69 -2.88 1.74 13.13
C SER A 69 -1.74 1.14 13.93
N LYS A 70 -0.95 0.27 13.28
CA LYS A 70 0.36 -0.11 13.80
C LYS A 70 1.22 1.14 13.95
N VAL A 71 2.19 1.12 14.86
CA VAL A 71 3.10 2.25 15.14
C VAL A 71 4.30 2.32 14.19
N MET A 72 4.36 1.43 13.20
CA MET A 72 5.47 1.32 12.27
C MET A 72 4.95 1.06 10.86
N TYR A 73 5.75 1.45 9.87
CA TYR A 73 5.55 1.24 8.44
C TYR A 73 4.22 1.82 7.93
N HIS A 74 3.95 3.08 8.26
CA HIS A 74 2.72 3.75 7.85
C HIS A 74 2.74 4.08 6.37
N VAL A 75 1.67 3.72 5.66
CA VAL A 75 1.48 3.98 4.22
C VAL A 75 0.44 5.07 3.95
N ALA A 76 -0.14 5.65 5.01
CA ALA A 76 -1.12 6.71 4.95
C ALA A 76 -0.93 7.64 6.15
N ASP A 77 -1.32 8.91 5.99
CA ASP A 77 -1.16 9.93 7.04
C ASP A 77 -2.12 9.70 8.22
N GLN A 78 -3.25 9.05 7.95
CA GLN A 78 -4.22 8.66 8.96
C GLN A 78 -3.64 7.57 9.88
N ARG A 79 -3.62 7.84 11.19
CA ARG A 79 -3.19 6.88 12.23
C ARG A 79 -4.28 5.91 12.66
N LEU A 80 -5.28 5.75 11.81
CA LEU A 80 -6.42 4.85 12.01
C LEU A 80 -6.49 3.86 10.84
N VAL A 81 -6.93 2.65 11.16
CA VAL A 81 -7.21 1.58 10.21
C VAL A 81 -8.71 1.32 10.24
N ILE A 82 -9.33 1.35 9.07
CA ILE A 82 -10.73 1.01 8.87
C ILE A 82 -10.86 -0.50 8.88
N CYS A 83 -11.57 -1.03 9.87
CA CYS A 83 -11.75 -2.45 10.08
C CYS A 83 -13.08 -2.94 9.49
N ILE A 84 -12.99 -3.95 8.61
CA ILE A 84 -14.15 -4.67 8.09
C ILE A 84 -14.51 -5.77 9.09
N SER A 85 -15.70 -5.67 9.67
CA SER A 85 -16.24 -6.54 10.72
C SER A 85 -17.23 -7.58 10.19
N HIS A 86 -17.89 -8.32 11.08
CA HIS A 86 -19.00 -9.21 10.72
C HIS A 86 -20.28 -8.45 10.34
N ALA A 87 -20.45 -7.23 10.83
CA ALA A 87 -21.59 -6.37 10.52
C ALA A 87 -21.37 -5.54 9.25
N SER A 88 -20.12 -5.49 8.76
CA SER A 88 -19.75 -4.71 7.58
C SER A 88 -20.30 -5.33 6.30
N ALA A 89 -20.72 -4.47 5.37
CA ALA A 89 -21.03 -4.86 4.01
C ALA A 89 -20.11 -4.10 3.05
N LEU A 90 -19.44 -4.84 2.18
CA LEU A 90 -18.58 -4.31 1.12
C LEU A 90 -19.17 -4.76 -0.22
N SER A 91 -19.51 -3.79 -1.08
CA SER A 91 -20.01 -4.06 -2.43
C SER A 91 -19.17 -3.30 -3.45
N LYS A 92 -18.86 -3.95 -4.56
CA LYS A 92 -18.17 -3.30 -5.69
C LYS A 92 -19.16 -2.37 -6.41
N VAL A 93 -18.71 -1.19 -6.79
CA VAL A 93 -19.44 -0.27 -7.66
C VAL A 93 -19.09 -0.59 -9.11
N ASP A 94 -20.10 -0.63 -9.98
CA ASP A 94 -19.90 -0.81 -11.41
C ASP A 94 -19.51 0.52 -12.07
N GLY A 95 -18.47 0.49 -12.90
CA GLY A 95 -17.93 1.67 -13.55
C GLY A 95 -16.98 2.47 -12.66
N ASP A 96 -16.70 3.69 -13.09
CA ASP A 96 -15.76 4.60 -12.43
C ASP A 96 -16.47 5.84 -11.90
N ILE A 97 -15.91 6.47 -10.86
CA ILE A 97 -16.42 7.72 -10.29
C ILE A 97 -15.32 8.77 -10.45
N GLU A 98 -15.55 9.74 -11.34
CA GLU A 98 -14.57 10.78 -11.71
C GLU A 98 -14.05 11.58 -10.51
N GLY A 99 -14.90 11.78 -9.49
CA GLY A 99 -14.52 12.49 -8.26
C GLY A 99 -13.58 11.73 -7.32
N ILE A 100 -13.44 10.41 -7.47
CA ILE A 100 -12.51 9.62 -6.64
C ILE A 100 -11.16 9.56 -7.35
N LEU A 101 -10.08 9.92 -6.66
CA LEU A 101 -8.72 9.94 -7.21
C LEU A 101 -8.18 8.53 -7.51
N THR A 102 -7.44 8.37 -8.60
CA THR A 102 -6.87 7.07 -9.04
C THR A 102 -5.65 6.67 -8.24
N GLU A 103 -4.92 7.68 -7.80
CA GLU A 103 -3.68 7.57 -7.06
C GLU A 103 -3.46 8.85 -6.25
N ARG A 104 -2.62 8.73 -5.22
CA ARG A 104 -2.15 9.87 -4.43
C ARG A 104 -0.78 9.51 -3.90
N PHE A 105 0.18 10.41 -4.14
CA PHE A 105 1.55 10.25 -3.66
C PHE A 105 1.76 11.10 -2.41
N ARG A 106 2.47 10.56 -1.45
CA ARG A 106 2.96 11.26 -0.26
C ARG A 106 4.42 11.64 -0.48
N ILE A 107 4.60 12.80 -1.11
CA ILE A 107 5.93 13.33 -1.41
C ILE A 107 6.43 14.10 -0.19
N HIS A 108 7.60 13.70 0.29
CA HIS A 108 8.30 14.35 1.37
C HIS A 108 9.60 14.97 0.86
N SER A 109 10.06 16.02 1.54
CA SER A 109 11.38 16.60 1.29
C SER A 109 12.49 15.62 1.69
N PHE A 110 13.68 15.82 1.12
CA PHE A 110 14.84 15.02 1.51
C PHE A 110 15.17 15.17 3.01
N SER A 111 15.06 16.38 3.57
CA SER A 111 15.31 16.60 5.00
C SER A 111 14.33 15.85 5.90
N GLU A 112 13.06 15.74 5.52
CA GLU A 112 12.09 14.90 6.24
C GLU A 112 12.43 13.42 6.13
N PHE A 113 12.84 12.95 4.95
CA PHE A 113 13.29 11.57 4.76
C PHE A 113 14.51 11.26 5.64
N GLU A 114 15.54 12.13 5.60
CA GLU A 114 16.77 11.98 6.38
C GLU A 114 16.49 11.99 7.89
N ALA A 115 15.60 12.87 8.36
CA ALA A 115 15.23 12.91 9.78
C ALA A 115 14.46 11.66 10.26
N ASN A 116 13.78 10.95 9.35
CA ASN A 116 12.95 9.80 9.67
C ASN A 116 13.56 8.46 9.24
N CYS A 117 14.73 8.46 8.59
CA CYS A 117 15.36 7.24 8.13
C CYS A 117 15.65 6.28 9.29
N ASP A 118 15.46 4.98 9.08
CA ASP A 118 15.64 3.91 10.07
C ASP A 118 14.74 3.95 11.33
N LEU A 119 13.85 4.94 11.47
CA LEU A 119 12.90 5.01 12.59
C LEU A 119 11.71 4.05 12.47
N ARG A 120 11.62 3.32 11.35
CA ARG A 120 10.51 2.40 11.03
C ARG A 120 9.13 3.08 11.05
N GLY A 121 9.08 4.40 10.93
CA GLY A 121 7.86 5.21 10.90
C GLY A 121 7.16 5.09 9.55
N ASP A 122 7.14 6.18 8.80
CA ASP A 122 6.42 6.23 7.51
C ASP A 122 7.21 5.52 6.40
N LEU A 123 6.47 4.86 5.51
CA LEU A 123 6.97 4.42 4.22
C LEU A 123 6.76 5.55 3.20
N HIS A 124 7.85 6.04 2.63
CA HIS A 124 7.84 7.18 1.71
C HIS A 124 7.59 6.77 0.27
N ASP A 125 6.85 7.61 -0.46
CA ASP A 125 6.76 7.54 -1.91
C ASP A 125 7.93 8.32 -2.54
N VAL A 126 8.51 7.78 -3.61
CA VAL A 126 9.64 8.40 -4.32
C VAL A 126 9.30 8.55 -5.80
N VAL A 127 9.56 9.73 -6.34
CA VAL A 127 9.49 10.02 -7.76
C VAL A 127 10.87 10.50 -8.21
N GLY A 128 11.39 9.92 -9.29
CA GLY A 128 12.71 10.25 -9.78
C GLY A 128 12.95 9.75 -11.20
N HIS A 129 14.04 10.21 -11.80
CA HIS A 129 14.47 9.76 -13.12
C HIS A 129 15.37 8.54 -12.94
N LEU A 130 14.99 7.39 -13.49
CA LEU A 130 15.82 6.21 -13.48
C LEU A 130 17.05 6.45 -14.39
N LYS A 131 18.25 6.42 -13.81
CA LYS A 131 19.52 6.69 -14.52
C LYS A 131 20.28 5.42 -14.86
N LEU A 132 20.44 4.56 -13.85
CA LEU A 132 21.19 3.32 -13.92
C LEU A 132 20.32 2.19 -13.33
N VAL A 133 20.49 0.97 -13.83
CA VAL A 133 20.01 -0.28 -13.22
C VAL A 133 21.20 -1.23 -13.17
N ASP A 134 21.52 -1.76 -11.98
CA ASP A 134 22.73 -2.58 -11.76
C ASP A 134 24.01 -1.89 -12.27
N ASP A 135 24.16 -0.60 -11.97
CA ASP A 135 25.24 0.28 -12.43
C ASP A 135 25.38 0.43 -13.96
N GLN A 136 24.41 -0.09 -14.73
CA GLN A 136 24.36 0.06 -16.18
C GLN A 136 23.43 1.20 -16.59
N PRO A 137 23.86 2.10 -17.50
CA PRO A 137 22.99 3.14 -18.00
C PRO A 137 21.80 2.56 -18.74
N LEU A 138 20.64 3.18 -18.51
CA LEU A 138 19.45 2.83 -19.26
C LEU A 138 19.58 3.34 -20.69
N HIS A 139 19.83 2.41 -21.62
CA HIS A 139 19.49 2.65 -23.02
C HIS A 139 17.96 2.85 -23.15
N GLN A 140 17.50 3.41 -24.27
CA GLN A 140 16.11 3.89 -24.48
C GLN A 140 14.98 2.89 -24.13
N ARG A 141 15.28 1.62 -23.87
CA ARG A 141 14.36 0.64 -23.28
C ARG A 141 15.08 -0.19 -22.20
N PRO A 142 14.78 0.02 -20.92
CA PRO A 142 15.19 -0.90 -19.86
C PRO A 142 14.61 -2.29 -20.11
N VAL A 143 15.44 -3.32 -20.15
CA VAL A 143 14.97 -4.70 -19.99
C VAL A 143 15.08 -5.02 -18.50
N LEU A 144 13.95 -4.97 -17.79
CA LEU A 144 13.91 -5.43 -16.40
C LEU A 144 14.18 -6.94 -16.38
N CYS A 145 15.26 -7.36 -15.72
CA CYS A 145 15.72 -8.75 -15.66
C CYS A 145 14.59 -9.74 -15.34
N THR A 146 14.46 -10.76 -16.19
CA THR A 146 13.44 -11.83 -16.18
C THR A 146 13.82 -13.01 -15.27
N LYS A 147 14.68 -12.82 -14.27
CA LYS A 147 15.08 -13.92 -13.38
C LYS A 147 14.03 -14.06 -12.26
N ASP A 148 13.12 -14.99 -12.44
CA ASP A 148 12.04 -15.39 -11.53
C ASP A 148 12.54 -16.03 -10.22
N ASP A 149 13.44 -15.35 -9.50
CA ASP A 149 13.71 -15.68 -8.11
C ASP A 149 12.96 -14.70 -7.19
N PRO A 150 11.84 -15.13 -6.57
CA PRO A 150 11.04 -14.28 -5.68
C PRO A 150 11.81 -13.85 -4.42
N THR A 151 12.96 -14.46 -4.10
CA THR A 151 13.75 -14.13 -2.90
C THR A 151 14.74 -12.98 -3.07
N SER A 152 15.00 -12.52 -4.31
CA SER A 152 16.01 -11.49 -4.63
C SER A 152 15.42 -10.12 -5.03
N ARG A 153 14.15 -9.83 -4.70
CA ARG A 153 13.48 -8.58 -5.10
C ARG A 153 13.87 -7.38 -4.24
N ARG A 154 15.17 -7.18 -3.99
CA ARG A 154 15.70 -5.96 -3.38
C ARG A 154 16.22 -5.07 -4.49
N VAL A 155 15.61 -3.89 -4.65
CA VAL A 155 16.13 -2.85 -5.51
C VAL A 155 16.87 -1.86 -4.62
N MET A 156 18.16 -1.69 -4.85
CA MET A 156 18.94 -0.63 -4.23
C MET A 156 18.71 0.65 -5.05
N VAL A 157 18.13 1.67 -4.42
CA VAL A 157 17.90 2.97 -5.05
C VAL A 157 18.90 3.96 -4.49
N HIS A 158 19.74 4.52 -5.34
CA HIS A 158 20.63 5.62 -4.99
C HIS A 158 19.93 6.94 -5.30
N LEU A 159 19.66 7.75 -4.27
CA LEU A 159 19.10 9.08 -4.45
C LEU A 159 20.25 10.07 -4.70
N GLN A 160 20.25 10.69 -5.87
CA GLN A 160 21.16 11.79 -6.18
C GLN A 160 20.37 13.10 -6.14
N LEU A 161 20.74 13.99 -5.22
CA LEU A 161 20.18 15.34 -5.19
C LEU A 161 20.70 16.12 -6.41
N LYS A 162 19.81 16.89 -7.03
CA LYS A 162 20.18 17.80 -8.10
C LYS A 162 20.85 19.02 -7.44
N GLU A 163 22.13 19.25 -7.76
CA GLU A 163 22.80 20.52 -7.48
C GLU A 163 22.17 21.67 -8.28
#